data_AF-A0A822H7I0-F1
#
_entry.id   AF-A0A822H7I0-F1
#
_cell.length_a   1.000
_cell.length_b   1.000
_cell.length_c   1.000
_cell.angle_alpha   90.00
_cell.angle_beta   90.00
_cell.angle_gamma   90.00
#
_symmetry.space_group_name_H-M   'P 1'
#
loop_
_entity.id
_entity.type
_entity.pdbx_description
1 polymer ?
#
loop_
_entity_poly.entity_id
_entity_poly.type
_entity_poly.pdbx_seq_one_letter_code
_entity_poly.pdbx_strand_id
1 'polypeptide(L)'
;KEPAEEIMTFYARMLDHDYTKKEVFNHNFMSDWRKSMSQAERELIKDIRKCDFTQVANYYKEQSEQRKTMSKEEKKKLKDENEKLRKEYGYCMWDKHRQPVGNYKIEPPGLFRGRGEHPKMGCVKKRIRPEDIIINIGREAQTPKPPEGHRWKEVRHDNKVSWLVMWTENIRGNNKYIMLNASS
;
A
#
# COMPACT_ATOMS: atom_id res chain seq x y z
N LYS A 1 13.26 -3.74 4.33
CA LYS A 1 12.73 -2.73 5.28
C LYS A 1 12.53 -1.44 4.50
N GLU A 2 11.44 -0.73 4.72
CA GLU A 2 11.19 0.59 4.13
C GLU A 2 12.24 1.58 4.66
N PRO A 3 12.87 2.41 3.80
CA PRO A 3 13.81 3.43 4.25
C PRO A 3 13.19 4.40 5.26
N ALA A 4 14.01 4.91 6.19
CA ALA A 4 13.54 5.89 7.17
C ALA A 4 12.94 7.14 6.51
N GLU A 5 13.54 7.62 5.41
CA GLU A 5 13.01 8.75 4.64
C GLU A 5 11.60 8.47 4.11
N GLU A 6 11.37 7.32 3.47
CA GLU A 6 10.06 6.94 2.92
C GLU A 6 8.99 6.95 4.03
N ILE A 7 9.28 6.33 5.18
CA ILE A 7 8.34 6.29 6.32
C ILE A 7 8.05 7.69 6.85
N MET A 8 9.07 8.55 6.95
CA MET A 8 8.89 9.94 7.36
C MET A 8 7.92 10.68 6.43
N THR A 9 7.99 10.45 5.11
CA THR A 9 7.06 11.08 4.17
C THR A 9 5.60 10.72 4.44
N PHE A 10 5.32 9.52 4.98
CA PHE A 10 3.95 9.12 5.32
C PHE A 10 3.36 9.99 6.43
N TYR A 11 4.18 10.35 7.42
CA TYR A 11 3.78 11.24 8.51
C TYR A 11 3.69 12.69 8.04
N ALA A 12 4.69 13.17 7.29
CA ALA A 12 4.71 14.54 6.77
C ALA A 12 3.48 14.87 5.91
N ARG A 13 3.03 13.92 5.08
CA ARG A 13 1.81 14.03 4.26
C ARG A 13 0.52 14.11 5.08
N MET A 14 0.58 13.80 6.37
CA MET A 14 -0.53 13.83 7.30
C MET A 14 -0.41 14.95 8.34
N LEU A 15 0.56 15.86 8.21
CA LEU A 15 0.90 16.83 9.25
C LEU A 15 -0.31 17.65 9.74
N ASP A 16 -1.21 18.05 8.83
CA ASP A 16 -2.42 18.82 9.13
C ASP A 16 -3.64 17.96 9.54
N HIS A 17 -3.52 16.63 9.56
CA HIS A 17 -4.64 15.73 9.85
C HIS A 17 -4.78 15.52 11.36
N ASP A 18 -6.01 15.45 11.89
CA ASP A 18 -6.29 15.14 13.30
C ASP A 18 -5.61 13.89 13.89
N TYR A 19 -5.14 12.94 13.06
CA TYR A 19 -4.38 11.80 13.56
C TYR A 19 -3.04 12.24 14.19
N THR A 20 -2.34 13.23 13.62
CA THR A 20 -1.06 13.72 14.15
C THR A 20 -1.22 14.52 15.45
N LYS A 21 -2.45 14.87 15.82
CA LYS A 21 -2.78 15.45 17.13
C LYS A 21 -2.92 14.39 18.23
N LYS A 22 -3.08 13.11 17.87
CA LYS A 22 -3.28 12.01 18.82
C LYS A 22 -1.94 11.45 19.30
N GLU A 23 -1.77 11.38 20.61
CA GLU A 23 -0.54 10.86 21.23
C GLU A 23 -0.24 9.41 20.83
N VAL A 24 -1.25 8.55 20.83
CA VAL A 24 -1.13 7.13 20.42
C VAL A 24 -0.60 7.01 18.99
N PHE A 25 -1.06 7.87 18.08
CA PHE A 25 -0.61 7.88 16.68
C PHE A 25 0.86 8.24 16.57
N ASN A 26 1.27 9.33 17.24
CA ASN A 26 2.64 9.83 17.21
C ASN A 26 3.61 8.85 17.87
N HIS A 27 3.21 8.25 18.99
CA HIS A 27 3.99 7.22 19.68
C HIS A 27 4.23 5.99 18.78
N ASN A 28 3.17 5.44 18.20
CA ASN A 28 3.26 4.27 17.33
C ASN A 28 4.08 4.55 16.08
N PHE A 29 3.87 5.71 15.43
CA PHE A 29 4.66 6.12 14.28
C PHE A 29 6.14 6.24 14.64
N MET A 30 6.48 6.94 15.71
CA MET A 30 7.88 7.13 16.13
C MET A 30 8.56 5.79 16.44
N SER A 31 7.84 4.90 17.13
CA SER A 31 8.33 3.55 17.44
C SER A 31 8.66 2.75 16.19
N ASP A 32 7.78 2.77 15.17
CA ASP A 32 8.00 2.04 13.93
C ASP A 32 9.03 2.71 13.01
N TRP A 33 9.01 4.04 12.91
CA TRP A 33 9.96 4.82 12.10
C TRP A 33 11.41 4.58 12.57
N ARG A 34 11.64 4.58 13.87
CA ARG A 34 12.96 4.28 14.46
C ARG A 34 13.49 2.88 14.10
N LYS A 35 12.63 1.90 13.79
CA LYS A 35 13.08 0.54 13.39
C LYS A 35 13.70 0.51 11.98
N SER A 36 13.45 1.54 11.18
CA SER A 36 14.00 1.70 9.83
C SER A 36 15.19 2.65 9.76
N MET A 37 15.51 3.34 10.86
CA MET A 37 16.66 4.23 10.97
C MET A 37 17.97 3.46 11.18
N SER A 38 19.06 4.05 10.70
CA SER A 38 20.43 3.70 11.08
C SER A 38 20.68 3.92 12.58
N GLN A 39 21.83 3.49 13.08
CA GLN A 39 22.21 3.73 14.47
C GLN A 39 22.35 5.23 14.78
N ALA A 40 23.05 5.98 13.92
CA ALA A 40 23.28 7.42 14.09
C ALA A 40 21.96 8.21 14.10
N GLU A 41 21.04 7.91 13.18
CA GLU A 41 19.71 8.54 13.15
C GLU A 41 18.91 8.23 14.42
N ARG A 42 18.96 6.98 14.92
CA ARG A 42 18.28 6.60 16.18
C ARG A 42 18.84 7.32 17.39
N GLU A 43 20.13 7.61 17.41
CA GLU A 43 20.77 8.36 18.50
C GLU A 43 20.40 9.84 18.46
N LEU A 44 20.25 10.42 17.26
CA LEU A 44 19.88 11.81 17.08
C LEU A 44 18.38 12.06 17.29
N ILE A 45 17.53 11.28 16.61
CA ILE A 45 16.09 11.53 16.48
C ILE A 45 15.32 10.83 17.59
N LYS A 46 15.33 11.37 18.81
CA LYS A 46 14.70 10.73 19.99
C LYS A 46 13.25 11.15 20.25
N ASP A 47 12.88 12.36 19.87
CA ASP A 47 11.57 12.95 20.17
C ASP A 47 10.98 13.55 18.89
N ILE A 48 9.82 13.03 18.50
CA ILE A 48 9.10 13.48 17.30
C ILE A 48 8.72 14.96 17.38
N ARG A 49 8.51 15.52 18.58
CA ARG A 49 8.14 16.93 18.78
C ARG A 49 9.29 17.88 18.41
N LYS A 50 10.52 17.36 18.33
CA LYS A 50 11.70 18.11 17.89
C LYS A 50 11.97 17.96 16.39
N CYS A 51 11.18 17.14 15.69
CA CYS A 51 11.30 16.95 14.25
C CYS A 51 10.42 17.97 13.52
N ASP A 52 11.01 18.69 12.57
CA ASP A 52 10.27 19.55 11.66
C ASP A 52 10.00 18.81 10.34
N PHE A 53 8.72 18.58 10.04
CA PHE A 53 8.27 17.93 8.80
C PHE A 53 7.68 18.92 7.80
N THR A 54 7.68 20.22 8.10
CA THR A 54 6.98 21.25 7.31
C THR A 54 7.48 21.35 5.88
N GLN A 55 8.79 21.29 5.64
CA GLN A 55 9.37 21.36 4.30
C GLN A 55 8.85 20.21 3.41
N VAL A 56 8.84 18.99 3.93
CA VAL A 56 8.37 17.80 3.21
C VAL A 56 6.85 17.86 3.03
N ALA A 57 6.12 18.31 4.04
CA ALA A 57 4.67 18.52 3.95
C ALA A 57 4.32 19.54 2.85
N ASN A 58 5.04 20.67 2.79
CA ASN A 58 4.85 21.71 1.77
C ASN A 58 5.18 21.20 0.37
N TYR A 59 6.28 20.47 0.20
CA TYR A 59 6.59 19.80 -1.06
C TYR A 59 5.43 18.92 -1.53
N TYR A 60 4.86 18.06 -0.67
CA TYR A 60 3.74 17.21 -1.08
C TYR A 60 2.44 17.97 -1.35
N LYS A 61 2.20 19.11 -0.68
CA LYS A 61 1.10 20.03 -0.99
C LYS A 61 1.29 20.61 -2.39
N GLU A 62 2.46 21.15 -2.70
CA GLU A 62 2.81 21.69 -4.01
C GLU A 62 2.67 20.62 -5.11
N GLN A 63 3.19 19.41 -4.89
CA GLN A 63 3.02 18.28 -5.82
C GLN A 63 1.54 17.93 -6.04
N SER A 64 0.70 18.10 -5.03
CA SER A 64 -0.75 17.89 -5.15
C SER A 64 -1.43 18.98 -5.97
N GLU A 65 -1.05 20.24 -5.77
CA GLU A 65 -1.57 21.35 -6.56
C GLU A 65 -1.11 21.26 -8.02
N GLN A 66 0.16 20.93 -8.27
CA GLN A 66 0.69 20.67 -9.62
C GLN A 66 -0.10 19.56 -10.33
N ARG A 67 -0.46 18.48 -9.63
CA ARG A 67 -1.32 17.42 -10.19
C ARG A 67 -2.71 17.93 -10.59
N LYS A 68 -3.31 18.86 -9.83
CA LYS A 68 -4.61 19.44 -10.17
C LYS A 68 -4.51 20.32 -11.41
N THR A 69 -3.42 21.07 -11.55
CA THR A 69 -3.15 21.97 -12.68
C THR A 69 -2.54 21.29 -13.91
N MET A 70 -2.34 19.97 -13.89
CA MET A 70 -1.84 19.23 -15.07
C MET A 70 -2.67 19.52 -16.32
N SER A 71 -1.97 19.59 -17.45
CA SER A 71 -2.57 19.85 -18.75
C SER A 71 -3.57 18.76 -19.14
N LYS A 72 -4.46 19.07 -20.09
CA LYS A 72 -5.40 18.07 -20.63
C LYS A 72 -4.67 16.89 -21.27
N GLU A 73 -3.52 17.15 -21.89
CA GLU A 73 -2.70 16.12 -22.54
C GLU A 73 -2.07 15.15 -21.53
N GLU A 74 -1.46 15.66 -20.46
CA GLU A 74 -0.89 14.83 -19.39
C GLU A 74 -1.98 14.02 -18.67
N LYS A 75 -3.12 14.64 -18.37
CA LYS A 75 -4.28 13.94 -17.78
C LYS A 75 -4.79 12.83 -18.70
N LYS A 76 -4.82 13.05 -20.01
CA LYS A 76 -5.19 12.02 -21.00
C LYS A 76 -4.18 10.89 -21.01
N LYS A 77 -2.88 11.18 -21.04
CA LYS A 77 -1.81 10.16 -20.99
C LYS A 77 -1.93 9.26 -19.75
N LEU A 78 -2.11 9.86 -18.56
CA LEU A 78 -2.30 9.10 -17.31
C LEU A 78 -3.59 8.25 -17.32
N LYS A 79 -4.65 8.75 -17.95
CA LYS A 79 -5.90 7.99 -18.11
C LYS A 79 -5.68 6.78 -19.02
N ASP A 80 -5.01 6.97 -20.15
CA ASP A 80 -4.74 5.92 -21.13
C ASP A 80 -3.81 4.84 -20.54
N GLU A 81 -2.79 5.22 -19.77
CA GLU A 81 -1.92 4.29 -19.02
C GLU A 81 -2.71 3.48 -17.98
N ASN A 82 -3.60 4.12 -17.22
CA ASN A 82 -4.46 3.41 -16.27
C ASN A 82 -5.47 2.48 -16.95
N GLU A 83 -5.95 2.84 -18.14
CA GLU A 83 -6.85 1.98 -18.91
C GLU A 83 -6.13 0.74 -19.45
N LYS A 84 -4.88 0.88 -19.91
CA LYS A 84 -4.04 -0.27 -20.30
C LYS A 84 -3.84 -1.23 -19.12
N LEU A 85 -3.45 -0.70 -17.96
CA LEU A 85 -3.32 -1.49 -16.73
C LEU A 85 -4.64 -2.18 -16.34
N ARG A 86 -5.79 -1.50 -16.50
CA ARG A 86 -7.10 -2.10 -16.22
C ARG A 86 -7.46 -3.19 -17.22
N LYS A 87 -7.12 -3.04 -18.50
CA LYS A 87 -7.37 -4.05 -19.53
C LYS A 87 -6.58 -5.32 -19.26
N GLU A 88 -5.34 -5.18 -18.78
CA GLU A 88 -4.42 -6.28 -18.49
C GLU A 88 -4.70 -6.97 -17.15
N TYR A 89 -4.86 -6.20 -16.06
CA TYR A 89 -4.96 -6.74 -14.69
C TYR A 89 -6.35 -6.63 -14.05
N GLY A 90 -7.25 -5.86 -14.65
CA GLY A 90 -8.59 -5.58 -14.10
C GLY A 90 -9.64 -6.62 -14.44
N TYR A 91 -9.26 -7.73 -15.08
CA TYR A 91 -10.16 -8.82 -15.46
C TYR A 91 -9.46 -10.16 -15.28
N CYS A 92 -10.24 -11.20 -14.99
CA CYS A 92 -9.78 -12.59 -15.00
C CYS A 92 -10.77 -13.47 -15.77
N MET A 93 -10.35 -14.70 -16.07
CA MET A 93 -11.26 -15.73 -16.58
C MET A 93 -11.77 -16.56 -15.41
N TRP A 94 -13.10 -16.61 -15.25
CA TRP A 94 -13.79 -17.39 -14.22
C TRP A 94 -14.86 -18.25 -14.91
N ASP A 95 -14.73 -19.57 -14.84
CA ASP A 95 -15.62 -20.54 -15.50
C ASP A 95 -15.93 -20.18 -16.96
N LYS A 96 -14.88 -19.87 -17.74
CA LYS A 96 -14.93 -19.44 -19.16
C LYS A 96 -15.53 -18.06 -19.42
N HIS A 97 -15.96 -17.33 -18.40
CA HIS A 97 -16.43 -15.95 -18.53
C HIS A 97 -15.35 -14.96 -18.11
N ARG A 98 -15.26 -13.84 -18.84
CA ARG A 98 -14.35 -12.75 -18.48
C ARG A 98 -15.02 -11.89 -17.42
N GLN A 99 -14.52 -11.98 -16.18
CA GLN A 99 -15.08 -11.27 -15.02
C GLN A 99 -14.19 -10.10 -14.58
N PRO A 100 -14.77 -8.97 -14.14
CA PRO A 100 -14.00 -7.85 -13.61
C PRO A 100 -13.42 -8.17 -12.23
N VAL A 101 -12.17 -7.77 -12.01
CA VAL A 101 -11.49 -7.87 -10.70
C VAL A 101 -11.67 -6.56 -9.95
N GLY A 102 -12.06 -6.62 -8.67
CA GLY A 102 -12.36 -5.42 -7.87
C GLY A 102 -11.13 -4.59 -7.54
N ASN A 103 -10.21 -5.15 -6.77
CA ASN A 103 -9.06 -4.47 -6.17
C ASN A 103 -7.71 -5.02 -6.64
N TYR A 104 -7.50 -5.08 -7.95
CA TYR A 104 -6.30 -5.64 -8.58
C TYR A 104 -4.99 -4.87 -8.27
N LYS A 105 -5.06 -3.69 -7.64
CA LYS A 105 -3.91 -2.92 -7.16
C LYS A 105 -3.70 -3.20 -5.67
N ILE A 106 -2.52 -3.69 -5.30
CA ILE A 106 -2.13 -3.90 -3.90
C ILE A 106 -2.06 -2.55 -3.17
N GLU A 107 -2.51 -2.52 -1.91
CA GLU A 107 -2.44 -1.32 -1.08
C GLU A 107 -0.98 -0.85 -0.90
N PRO A 108 -0.68 0.43 -1.14
CA PRO A 108 0.66 0.95 -0.90
C PRO A 108 1.00 0.98 0.60
N PRO A 109 2.30 1.02 0.95
CA PRO A 109 2.71 1.28 2.34
C PRO A 109 2.24 2.65 2.82
N GLY A 110 2.14 2.81 4.13
CA GLY A 110 1.65 4.05 4.75
C GLY A 110 1.45 3.91 6.26
N LEU A 111 0.73 4.85 6.87
CA LEU A 111 0.37 4.76 8.29
C LEU A 111 -1.03 4.17 8.47
N PHE A 112 -1.18 3.27 9.44
CA PHE A 112 -2.46 2.68 9.77
C PHE A 112 -3.38 3.72 10.44
N ARG A 113 -4.52 3.99 9.80
CA ARG A 113 -5.52 4.97 10.25
C ARG A 113 -6.74 4.25 10.82
N GLY A 114 -6.54 3.60 11.98
CA GLY A 114 -7.61 2.90 12.69
C GLY A 114 -8.68 3.88 13.16
N ARG A 115 -9.96 3.54 12.98
CA ARG A 115 -11.10 4.38 13.36
C ARG A 115 -11.23 4.50 14.89
N GLY A 116 -11.75 5.63 15.37
CA GLY A 116 -11.94 5.89 16.81
C GLY A 116 -10.60 5.99 17.57
N GLU A 117 -10.55 5.37 18.74
CA GLU A 117 -9.36 5.28 19.61
C GLU A 117 -8.59 3.95 19.40
N HIS A 118 -8.36 3.59 18.13
CA HIS A 118 -7.70 2.34 17.81
C HIS A 118 -6.22 2.31 18.29
N PRO A 119 -5.80 1.34 19.13
CA PRO A 119 -4.49 1.36 19.79
C PRO A 119 -3.29 1.21 18.85
N LYS A 120 -3.51 0.69 17.64
CA LYS A 120 -2.49 0.54 16.58
C LYS A 120 -2.44 1.69 15.55
N MET A 121 -3.23 2.75 15.73
CA MET A 121 -3.17 3.89 14.79
C MET A 121 -1.75 4.46 14.75
N GLY A 122 -1.26 4.87 13.58
CA GLY A 122 0.10 5.39 13.41
C GLY A 122 1.17 4.31 13.15
N CYS A 123 0.88 3.02 13.39
CA CYS A 123 1.80 1.94 13.00
C CYS A 123 2.03 1.92 11.48
N VAL A 124 3.23 1.55 11.06
CA VAL A 124 3.61 1.51 9.65
C VAL A 124 3.04 0.25 8.99
N LYS A 125 2.17 0.46 7.99
CA LYS A 125 1.76 -0.56 7.02
C LYS A 125 2.92 -0.79 6.05
N LYS A 126 3.45 -2.00 6.04
CA LYS A 126 4.59 -2.38 5.21
C LYS A 126 4.20 -2.55 3.74
N ARG A 127 5.19 -2.41 2.87
CA ARG A 127 5.07 -2.72 1.46
C ARG A 127 5.01 -4.23 1.29
N ILE A 128 3.95 -4.69 0.65
CA ILE A 128 3.78 -6.10 0.30
C ILE A 128 4.71 -6.44 -0.88
N ARG A 129 5.49 -7.52 -0.73
CA ARG A 129 6.40 -8.04 -1.75
C ARG A 129 5.79 -9.25 -2.45
N PRO A 130 6.26 -9.63 -3.65
CA PRO A 130 5.85 -10.88 -4.28
C PRO A 130 5.97 -12.10 -3.34
N GLU A 131 7.00 -12.12 -2.48
CA GLU A 131 7.25 -13.18 -1.51
C GLU A 131 6.23 -13.22 -0.35
N ASP A 132 5.35 -12.22 -0.24
CA ASP A 132 4.22 -12.19 0.70
C ASP A 132 2.92 -12.66 0.04
N ILE A 133 2.90 -12.73 -1.30
CA ILE A 133 1.70 -12.96 -2.13
C ILE A 133 1.48 -14.44 -2.39
N ILE A 134 0.27 -14.89 -2.08
CA ILE A 134 -0.25 -16.21 -2.40
C ILE A 134 -1.21 -16.07 -3.57
N ILE A 135 -0.92 -16.76 -4.67
CA ILE A 135 -1.78 -16.82 -5.85
C ILE A 135 -2.70 -18.04 -5.73
N ASN A 136 -3.99 -17.84 -5.95
CA ASN A 136 -4.95 -18.93 -6.13
C ASN A 136 -5.46 -18.91 -7.57
N ILE A 137 -5.26 -20.02 -8.28
CA ILE A 137 -5.57 -20.11 -9.71
C ILE A 137 -6.03 -21.53 -10.07
N GLY A 138 -6.74 -21.72 -11.19
CA GLY A 138 -7.09 -23.06 -11.69
C GLY A 138 -5.85 -23.89 -12.04
N ARG A 139 -5.94 -25.22 -11.89
CA ARG A 139 -4.81 -26.15 -12.15
C ARG A 139 -4.29 -26.10 -13.58
N GLU A 140 -5.18 -25.90 -14.54
CA GLU A 140 -4.88 -25.86 -15.97
C GLU A 140 -4.57 -24.43 -16.48
N ALA A 141 -4.76 -23.43 -15.63
CA ALA A 141 -4.55 -22.04 -16.01
C ALA A 141 -3.06 -21.66 -15.95
N GLN A 142 -2.64 -20.76 -16.84
CA GLN A 142 -1.30 -20.23 -16.82
C GLN A 142 -1.09 -19.39 -15.55
N THR A 143 -0.13 -19.81 -14.72
CA THR A 143 0.22 -19.08 -13.49
C THR A 143 0.86 -17.73 -13.86
N PRO A 144 0.42 -16.60 -13.28
CA PRO A 144 1.03 -15.30 -13.53
C PRO A 144 2.50 -15.31 -13.09
N LYS A 145 3.39 -14.74 -13.91
CA LYS A 145 4.81 -14.65 -13.55
C LYS A 145 5.01 -13.57 -12.48
N PRO A 146 5.81 -13.83 -11.44
CA PRO A 146 6.24 -12.78 -10.53
C PRO A 146 7.11 -11.75 -11.27
N PRO A 147 7.29 -10.54 -10.71
CA PRO A 147 8.29 -9.59 -11.19
C PRO A 147 9.67 -10.24 -11.31
N GLU A 148 10.50 -9.71 -12.20
CA GLU A 148 11.85 -10.23 -12.44
C GLU A 148 12.68 -10.27 -11.15
N GLY A 149 13.38 -11.38 -10.92
CA GLY A 149 14.17 -11.61 -9.70
C GLY A 149 13.37 -11.98 -8.44
N HIS A 150 12.04 -12.05 -8.53
CA HIS A 150 11.16 -12.35 -7.41
C HIS A 150 10.42 -13.69 -7.57
N ARG A 151 9.81 -14.14 -6.48
CA ARG A 151 8.90 -15.31 -6.47
C ARG A 151 7.64 -15.04 -5.69
N TRP A 152 6.56 -15.73 -6.06
CA TRP A 152 5.37 -15.78 -5.21
C TRP A 152 5.68 -16.54 -3.91
N LYS A 153 4.99 -16.17 -2.83
CA LYS A 153 5.02 -16.93 -1.57
C LYS A 153 4.58 -18.37 -1.79
N GLU A 154 3.49 -18.52 -2.54
CA GLU A 154 2.84 -19.79 -2.82
C GLU A 154 1.92 -19.62 -4.04
N VAL A 155 1.80 -20.68 -4.82
CA VAL A 155 0.75 -20.82 -5.85
C VAL A 155 -0.08 -22.03 -5.45
N ARG A 156 -1.38 -21.84 -5.32
CA ARG A 156 -2.32 -22.91 -4.94
C ARG A 156 -3.52 -22.98 -5.88
N HIS A 157 -4.24 -24.08 -5.77
CA HIS A 157 -5.39 -24.40 -6.60
C HIS A 157 -6.56 -24.86 -5.71
N ASP A 158 -7.11 -23.92 -4.96
CA ASP A 158 -8.24 -24.13 -4.04
C ASP A 158 -9.52 -23.59 -4.67
N ASN A 159 -10.41 -24.51 -5.04
CA ASN A 159 -11.71 -24.21 -5.64
C ASN A 159 -12.82 -24.02 -4.59
N LYS A 160 -12.50 -24.09 -3.29
CA LYS A 160 -13.46 -23.82 -2.19
C LYS A 160 -13.51 -22.35 -1.78
N VAL A 161 -12.65 -21.52 -2.37
CA VAL A 161 -12.52 -20.09 -2.06
C VAL A 161 -12.74 -19.23 -3.30
N SER A 162 -13.14 -17.98 -3.10
CA SER A 162 -13.46 -17.03 -4.18
C SER A 162 -12.38 -15.97 -4.42
N TRP A 163 -11.28 -15.98 -3.65
CA TRP A 163 -10.19 -15.02 -3.82
C TRP A 163 -9.16 -15.51 -4.85
N LEU A 164 -8.58 -14.55 -5.56
CA LEU A 164 -7.56 -14.76 -6.60
C LEU A 164 -6.15 -14.60 -6.05
N VAL A 165 -5.98 -13.64 -5.15
CA VAL A 165 -4.69 -13.31 -4.52
C VAL A 165 -4.91 -13.07 -3.05
N MET A 166 -3.97 -13.49 -2.20
CA MET A 166 -4.01 -13.26 -0.77
C MET A 166 -2.64 -12.85 -0.24
N TRP A 167 -2.62 -11.98 0.78
CA TRP A 167 -1.45 -11.73 1.61
C TRP A 167 -1.88 -11.45 3.05
N THR A 168 -0.95 -11.56 3.98
CA THR A 168 -1.17 -11.23 5.39
C THR A 168 -0.63 -9.85 5.69
N GLU A 169 -1.44 -8.94 6.23
CA GLU A 169 -1.01 -7.59 6.59
C GLU A 169 -0.31 -7.54 7.96
N ASN A 170 0.61 -6.59 8.16
CA ASN A 170 1.53 -6.60 9.28
C ASN A 170 1.04 -5.93 10.58
N ILE A 171 -0.09 -5.24 10.56
CA ILE A 171 -0.63 -4.49 11.71
C ILE A 171 -1.39 -5.42 12.66
N ARG A 172 -2.28 -6.25 12.13
CA ARG A 172 -3.11 -7.20 12.91
C ARG A 172 -2.90 -8.66 12.51
N GLY A 173 -2.10 -8.94 11.47
CA GLY A 173 -1.93 -10.30 10.96
C GLY A 173 -3.16 -10.80 10.18
N ASN A 174 -4.03 -9.89 9.73
CA ASN A 174 -5.22 -10.27 8.99
C ASN A 174 -4.88 -10.61 7.54
N ASN A 175 -5.63 -11.53 6.96
CA ASN A 175 -5.53 -11.79 5.53
C ASN A 175 -6.30 -10.73 4.73
N LYS A 176 -5.68 -10.31 3.63
CA LYS A 176 -6.21 -9.40 2.63
C LYS A 176 -6.29 -10.12 1.31
N TYR A 177 -7.27 -9.77 0.50
CA TYR A 177 -7.62 -10.53 -0.70
C TYR A 177 -7.83 -9.63 -1.90
N ILE A 178 -7.48 -10.12 -3.09
CA ILE A 178 -8.01 -9.64 -4.37
C ILE A 178 -9.13 -10.59 -4.76
N MET A 179 -10.30 -10.03 -5.01
CA MET A 179 -11.53 -10.75 -5.35
C MET A 179 -12.16 -10.17 -6.62
N LEU A 180 -13.11 -10.91 -7.19
CA LEU A 180 -13.98 -10.40 -8.25
C LEU A 180 -14.72 -9.14 -7.78
N ASN A 181 -15.14 -8.31 -8.74
CA ASN A 181 -15.99 -7.17 -8.45
C ASN A 181 -17.35 -7.64 -7.92
N ALA A 182 -18.03 -6.84 -7.09
CA ALA A 182 -19.35 -7.15 -6.55
C ALA A 182 -20.44 -7.34 -7.63
N SER A 183 -20.20 -6.86 -8.84
CA SER A 183 -21.09 -7.05 -10.00
C SER A 183 -20.87 -8.36 -10.76
N SER A 184 -20.05 -9.29 -10.25
CA SER A 184 -19.63 -10.53 -10.94
C SER A 184 -20.44 -11.74 -10.48
#